data_AF-X0RGF7-F1
#
_entry.id   AF-X0RGF7-F1
#
_cell.length_a   1.000
_cell.length_b   1.000
_cell.length_c   1.000
_cell.angle_alpha   90.00
_cell.angle_beta   90.00
_cell.angle_gamma   90.00
#
_symmetry.space_group_name_H-M   'P 1'
#
loop_
_entity.id
_entity.type
_entity.pdbx_description
1 polymer ?
#
loop_
_entity_poly.entity_id
_entity_poly.type
_entity_poly.pdbx_seq_one_letter_code
_entity_poly.pdbx_strand_id
1 'polypeptide(L)' 'AAMKALKDDQDHPLGIVPNAILYGPSNWAAVRDLVDLEKLASGASNPHYKKFELIESPFLT' A
#
# COMPACT_ATOMS: atom_id res chain seq x y z
N ALA A 1 -0.11 -3.30 -9.24
CA ALA A 1 -1.09 -4.36 -9.59
C ALA A 1 -0.45 -5.73 -9.87
N ALA A 2 0.82 -5.99 -9.52
CA ALA A 2 1.51 -7.24 -9.88
C ALA A 2 1.02 -8.48 -9.10
N MET A 3 0.82 -8.37 -7.78
CA MET A 3 0.45 -9.53 -6.96
C MET A 3 -0.95 -10.08 -7.27
N LYS A 4 -1.90 -9.22 -7.66
CA LYS A 4 -3.28 -9.61 -7.99
C LYS A 4 -3.41 -10.30 -9.36
N ALA A 5 -2.36 -10.23 -10.18
CA ALA A 5 -2.33 -10.84 -11.51
C ALA A 5 -1.82 -12.29 -11.47
N LEU A 6 -1.36 -12.77 -10.32
CA LEU A 6 -0.89 -14.14 -10.16
C LEU A 6 -2.06 -15.12 -10.19
N LYS A 7 -1.86 -16.20 -10.93
CA LYS A 7 -2.83 -17.27 -11.15
C LYS A 7 -2.19 -18.62 -10.83
N ASP A 8 -3.01 -19.63 -10.56
CA ASP A 8 -2.55 -21.01 -10.51
C ASP A 8 -2.25 -21.56 -11.92
N ASP A 9 -1.73 -22.77 -12.00
CA ASP A 9 -1.42 -23.45 -13.27
C ASP A 9 -2.66 -23.72 -14.13
N GLN A 10 -3.86 -23.54 -13.57
CA GLN A 10 -5.17 -23.69 -14.21
C GLN A 10 -5.81 -22.34 -14.57
N ASP A 11 -5.06 -21.23 -14.47
CA ASP A 11 -5.48 -19.87 -14.81
C ASP A 11 -6.52 -19.27 -13.83
N HIS A 12 -6.71 -19.85 -12.64
CA HIS A 12 -7.56 -19.25 -11.60
C HIS A 12 -6.81 -18.17 -10.82
N PRO A 13 -7.44 -17.02 -10.53
CA PRO A 13 -6.83 -16.00 -9.69
C PRO A 13 -6.55 -16.52 -8.28
N LEU A 14 -5.34 -16.29 -7.75
CA LEU A 14 -4.95 -16.73 -6.40
C LEU A 14 -5.65 -15.94 -5.27
N GLY A 15 -6.52 -15.00 -5.59
CA GLY A 15 -7.27 -14.22 -4.59
C GLY A 15 -6.41 -13.32 -3.70
N ILE A 16 -5.18 -12.99 -4.11
CA ILE A 16 -4.24 -12.23 -3.27
C ILE A 16 -4.78 -10.81 -3.03
N VAL A 17 -4.91 -10.43 -1.76
CA VAL A 17 -5.26 -9.07 -1.33
C VAL A 17 -4.07 -8.49 -0.56
N PRO A 18 -3.29 -7.59 -1.16
CA PRO A 18 -2.18 -6.94 -0.46
C PRO A 18 -2.70 -6.10 0.71
N ASN A 19 -2.10 -6.28 1.87
CA ASN A 19 -2.43 -5.60 3.13
C ASN A 19 -1.26 -4.77 3.69
N ALA A 20 -0.06 -4.87 3.13
CA ALA A 20 1.13 -4.15 3.56
C ALA A 20 1.77 -3.38 2.41
N ILE A 21 2.40 -2.24 2.74
CA ILE A 21 3.17 -1.38 1.84
C ILE A 21 4.61 -1.36 2.32
N LEU A 22 5.52 -1.87 1.49
CA LEU A 22 6.95 -1.73 1.68
C LEU A 22 7.42 -0.43 1.02
N TYR A 23 8.08 0.45 1.78
CA TYR A 23 8.57 1.72 1.27
C TYR A 23 10.02 1.99 1.70
N GLY A 24 10.72 2.81 0.91
CA GLY A 24 12.06 3.29 1.20
C GLY A 24 12.05 4.61 1.96
N PRO A 25 13.14 4.99 2.66
CA PRO A 25 13.18 6.21 3.48
C PRO A 25 12.80 7.50 2.71
N SER A 26 13.12 7.56 1.41
CA SER A 26 12.78 8.66 0.50
C SER A 26 11.27 8.88 0.35
N ASN A 27 10.46 7.85 0.53
CA ASN A 27 9.01 7.86 0.34
C ASN A 27 8.21 8.01 1.64
N TRP A 28 8.87 8.15 2.79
CA TRP A 28 8.21 8.20 4.10
C TRP A 28 7.11 9.27 4.18
N ALA A 29 7.39 10.49 3.70
CA ALA A 29 6.43 11.58 3.71
C ALA A 29 5.17 11.26 2.88
N ALA A 30 5.37 10.70 1.68
CA ALA A 30 4.27 10.34 0.78
C ALA A 30 3.41 9.22 1.36
N VAL A 31 4.02 8.22 2.01
CA VAL A 31 3.31 7.09 2.62
C VAL A 31 2.50 7.54 3.83
N ARG A 32 3.08 8.38 4.69
CA ARG A 32 2.38 8.99 5.82
C ARG A 32 1.15 9.78 5.35
N ASP A 33 1.31 10.63 4.34
CA ASP A 33 0.20 11.45 3.85
C ASP A 33 -0.92 10.60 3.24
N LEU A 34 -0.57 9.45 2.65
CA LEU A 34 -1.51 8.56 1.99
C LEU A 34 -2.24 7.62 2.95
N VAL A 35 -1.58 7.12 4.00
CA VAL A 35 -2.14 6.05 4.87
C VAL A 35 -2.38 6.50 6.31
N ASP A 36 -1.62 7.46 6.84
CA ASP A 36 -1.72 7.87 8.24
C ASP A 36 -2.56 9.13 8.46
N LEU A 37 -2.83 9.92 7.42
CA LEU A 37 -3.71 11.08 7.55
C LEU A 37 -5.18 10.68 7.45
N GLU A 38 -5.98 11.06 8.44
CA GLU A 38 -7.45 10.83 8.43
C GLU A 38 -8.18 11.64 7.37
N LYS A 39 -7.63 12.81 7.03
CA LYS A 39 -8.19 13.73 6.05
C LYS A 39 -7.17 14.04 4.99
N LEU A 40 -7.63 14.08 3.75
CA LEU A 40 -6.88 14.58 2.61
C LEU A 40 -6.67 16.08 2.76
N ALA A 41 -5.70 16.64 2.03
CA ALA A 41 -5.45 18.08 1.98
C ALA A 41 -6.68 18.90 1.53
N SER A 42 -7.60 18.27 0.80
CA SER A 42 -8.89 18.84 0.40
C SER A 42 -9.95 18.89 1.51
N GLY A 43 -9.67 18.32 2.70
CA GLY A 43 -10.61 18.20 3.82
C GLY A 43 -11.54 16.98 3.74
N ALA A 44 -11.49 16.21 2.65
CA ALA A 44 -12.24 14.96 2.49
C ALA A 44 -11.66 13.82 3.35
N SER A 45 -12.50 12.87 3.76
CA SER A 45 -12.06 11.68 4.49
C SER A 45 -11.14 10.81 3.63
N ASN A 46 -10.02 10.37 4.22
CA ASN A 46 -9.07 9.51 3.52
C ASN A 46 -9.57 8.04 3.54
N PRO A 47 -9.85 7.43 2.37
CA PRO A 47 -10.30 6.03 2.28
C PRO A 47 -9.20 5.00 2.60
N HIS A 48 -7.95 5.43 2.70
CA HIS A 48 -6.79 4.59 2.99
C HIS A 48 -6.30 4.71 4.42
N TYR A 49 -6.95 5.54 5.24
CA TYR A 49 -6.54 5.74 6.62
C TYR A 49 -6.47 4.40 7.37
N LYS A 50 -5.28 4.05 7.86
CA LYS A 50 -4.97 2.80 8.59
C LYS A 50 -5.39 1.52 7.87
N LYS A 51 -5.52 1.56 6.55
CA LYS A 51 -5.95 0.40 5.75
C LYS A 51 -4.83 -0.62 5.50
N PHE A 52 -3.58 -0.15 5.51
CA PHE A 52 -2.41 -0.95 5.18
C PHE A 52 -1.36 -0.87 6.29
N GLU A 53 -0.64 -1.96 6.49
CA GLU A 53 0.55 -1.99 7.34
C GLU A 53 1.73 -1.35 6.60
N LEU A 54 2.46 -0.46 7.28
CA LEU A 54 3.57 0.27 6.70
C LEU A 54 4.89 -0.35 7.16
N ILE A 55 5.71 -0.79 6.21
CA ILE A 55 7.01 -1.42 6.47
C ILE A 55 8.09 -0.59 5.78
N GLU A 56 8.99 -0.01 6.57
CA GLU A 56 10.16 0.70 6.04
C GLU A 56 11.28 -0.28 5.71
N SER A 57 11.90 -0.14 4.54
CA SER A 57 13.08 -0.91 4.13
C SER A 57 14.22 0.02 3.73
N PRO A 58 15.38 -0.03 4.42
CA PRO A 58 16.52 0.84 4.13
C PRO A 58 17.20 0.52 2.79
N PHE A 59 16.88 -0.62 2.18
CA PHE A 59 17.47 -1.08 0.92
C PHE A 59 16.64 -0.69 -0.30
N LEU A 60 15.45 -0.10 -0.10
CA LEU A 60 14.62 0.40 -1.18
C LEU A 60 14.96 1.88 -1.41
N THR A 61 15.63 2.16 -2.53
CA THR A 61 16.05 3.52 -2.93
C THR A 61 14.98 4.23 -3.75
#